data_AF-A0A380EQ95-F1
#
_entry.id   AF-A0A380EQ95-F1
#
_cell.length_a   1.000
_cell.length_b   1.000
_cell.length_c   1.000
_cell.angle_alpha   90.00
_cell.angle_beta   90.00
_cell.angle_gamma   90.00
#
_symmetry.space_group_name_H-M   'P 1'
#
loop_
_entity.id
_entity.type
_entity.pdbx_description
1 polymer ?
#
loop_
_entity_poly.entity_id
_entity_poly.type
_entity_poly.pdbx_seq_one_letter_code
_entity_poly.pdbx_strand_id
1 'polypeptide(L)'
;MAFLVFTEFQGNLITAAMFLTAMAGNPLAQNLASSTSNVHITWMNWFLAALVPGLVSLIVVPFIIYKIYPPTVKETPNAKSWAENELATMGKIALAEKFMIGIFVVALTLWIVGSFIHIDATLTAFIALALLLLTGVLTWQDILNETGAWNT
;
A
#
# COMPACT_ATOMS: atom_id res chain seq x y z
N MET A 1 -3.76 9.03 -16.37
CA MET A 1 -3.19 8.96 -15.01
C MET A 1 -4.17 9.36 -13.92
N ALA A 2 -4.95 10.44 -14.06
CA ALA A 2 -5.91 10.89 -13.03
C ALA A 2 -6.85 9.78 -12.52
N PHE A 3 -7.47 9.00 -13.41
CA PHE A 3 -8.38 7.91 -13.02
C PHE A 3 -7.75 6.91 -12.03
N LEU A 4 -6.54 6.41 -12.33
CA LEU A 4 -5.86 5.42 -11.49
C LEU A 4 -5.44 6.01 -10.14
N VAL A 5 -4.88 7.23 -10.14
CA VAL A 5 -4.45 7.91 -8.91
C VAL A 5 -5.64 8.19 -7.98
N PHE A 6 -6.74 8.74 -8.50
CA PHE A 6 -7.92 9.00 -7.66
C PHE A 6 -8.58 7.72 -7.16
N THR A 7 -8.61 6.66 -7.99
CA THR A 7 -9.19 5.38 -7.58
C THR A 7 -8.34 4.70 -6.51
N GLU A 8 -7.02 4.71 -6.65
CA GLU A 8 -6.08 4.19 -5.65
C GLU A 8 -6.18 4.97 -4.34
N PHE A 9 -6.13 6.30 -4.40
CA PHE A 9 -6.19 7.16 -3.21
C PHE A 9 -7.49 6.94 -2.42
N GLN A 10 -8.63 6.91 -3.12
CA GLN A 10 -9.92 6.67 -2.47
C GLN A 10 -10.05 5.22 -1.97
N GLY A 11 -9.51 4.24 -2.71
CA GLY A 11 -9.42 2.86 -2.25
C GLY A 11 -8.65 2.74 -0.95
N ASN A 12 -7.51 3.40 -0.85
CA ASN A 12 -6.68 3.47 0.36
C ASN A 12 -7.43 4.12 1.54
N LEU A 13 -8.16 5.23 1.31
CA LEU A 13 -8.96 5.86 2.37
C LEU A 13 -10.08 4.94 2.88
N ILE A 14 -10.77 4.24 1.98
CA ILE A 14 -11.87 3.33 2.35
C ILE A 14 -11.32 2.16 3.18
N THR A 15 -10.25 1.50 2.72
CA THR A 15 -9.66 0.38 3.47
C THR A 15 -9.02 0.85 4.77
N ALA A 16 -8.41 2.04 4.80
CA ALA A 16 -7.90 2.66 6.03
C ALA A 16 -9.02 2.89 7.06
N ALA A 17 -10.22 3.27 6.64
CA ALA A 17 -11.37 3.42 7.54
C ALA A 17 -11.95 2.06 8.01
N MET A 18 -11.90 1.03 7.16
CA MET A 18 -12.46 -0.30 7.48
C MET A 18 -11.68 -1.05 8.56
N PHE A 19 -10.37 -0.86 8.63
CA PHE A 19 -9.50 -1.58 9.56
C PHE A 19 -8.99 -0.65 10.68
N LEU A 20 -9.27 -1.03 11.92
CA LEU A 20 -8.86 -0.27 13.10
C LEU A 20 -7.34 -0.02 13.16
N THR A 21 -6.52 -0.91 12.61
CA THR A 21 -5.05 -0.82 12.64
C THR A 21 -4.45 -0.17 11.39
N ALA A 22 -5.25 0.18 10.38
CA ALA A 22 -4.72 0.65 9.10
C ALA A 22 -4.29 2.13 9.11
N MET A 23 -4.77 2.93 10.08
CA MET A 23 -4.37 4.32 10.25
C MET A 23 -4.24 4.65 11.74
N ALA A 24 -3.20 5.40 12.12
CA ALA A 24 -2.97 5.82 13.51
C ALA A 24 -4.14 6.59 14.14
N GLY A 25 -4.97 7.26 13.32
CA GLY A 25 -6.18 7.95 13.78
C GLY A 25 -7.26 7.02 14.33
N ASN A 26 -7.33 5.77 13.86
CA ASN A 26 -8.39 4.83 14.26
C ASN A 26 -8.22 4.34 15.71
N PRO A 27 -7.04 3.88 16.17
CA PRO A 27 -6.83 3.57 17.58
C PRO A 27 -6.96 4.79 18.48
N LEU A 28 -6.61 5.99 18.00
CA LEU A 28 -6.84 7.22 18.75
C LEU A 28 -8.35 7.46 18.99
N ALA A 29 -9.18 7.31 17.95
CA ALA A 29 -10.63 7.42 18.06
C ALA A 29 -11.23 6.36 19.01
N GLN A 30 -10.74 5.12 18.94
CA GLN A 30 -11.11 4.05 19.87
C GLN A 30 -10.77 4.41 21.33
N ASN A 31 -9.57 4.92 21.58
CA ASN A 31 -9.14 5.33 22.91
C ASN A 31 -9.98 6.50 23.47
N LEU A 32 -10.35 7.46 22.61
CA LEU A 32 -11.24 8.56 22.98
C LEU A 32 -12.65 8.07 23.32
N ALA A 33 -13.23 7.17 22.51
CA ALA A 33 -14.54 6.57 22.79
C ALA A 33 -14.54 5.81 24.14
N SER A 34 -13.46 5.08 24.44
CA SER A 34 -13.28 4.41 25.72
C SER A 34 -13.15 5.41 26.88
N SER A 35 -12.37 6.48 26.71
CA SER A 35 -12.07 7.43 27.79
C SER A 35 -13.21 8.40 28.09
N THR A 36 -13.99 8.80 27.07
CA THR A 36 -15.04 9.83 27.20
C THR A 36 -16.43 9.24 27.38
N SER A 37 -16.74 8.10 26.74
CA SER A 37 -18.08 7.50 26.73
C SER A 37 -18.13 6.11 27.36
N ASN A 38 -16.99 5.61 27.89
CA ASN A 38 -16.86 4.27 28.47
C ASN A 38 -17.30 3.15 27.51
N VAL A 39 -17.13 3.37 26.20
CA VAL A 39 -17.46 2.40 25.14
C VAL A 39 -16.19 1.67 24.71
N HIS A 40 -16.16 0.36 24.94
CA HIS A 40 -15.07 -0.50 24.49
C HIS A 40 -15.34 -1.04 23.09
N ILE A 41 -14.72 -0.43 22.09
CA ILE A 41 -14.78 -0.91 20.71
C ILE A 41 -13.65 -1.92 20.52
N THR A 42 -13.94 -3.18 20.16
CA THR A 42 -12.91 -4.14 19.79
C THR A 42 -12.55 -4.02 18.31
N TRP A 43 -11.42 -4.60 17.88
CA TRP A 43 -11.06 -4.66 16.46
C TRP A 43 -12.18 -5.29 15.62
N MET A 44 -12.77 -6.39 16.10
CA MET A 44 -13.84 -7.09 15.39
C MET A 44 -15.12 -6.26 15.33
N ASN A 45 -15.47 -5.56 16.41
CA ASN A 45 -16.65 -4.68 16.43
C ASN A 45 -16.50 -3.53 15.42
N TRP A 46 -15.31 -2.91 15.38
CA TRP A 46 -15.00 -1.86 14.39
C TRP A 46 -15.13 -2.40 12.97
N PHE A 47 -14.48 -3.54 12.69
CA PHE A 47 -14.49 -4.15 11.37
C PHE A 47 -15.90 -4.50 10.91
N LEU A 48 -16.71 -5.16 11.75
CA LEU A 48 -18.09 -5.52 11.42
C LEU A 48 -18.98 -4.29 11.19
N ALA A 49 -18.80 -3.23 11.98
CA ALA A 49 -19.52 -1.97 11.80
C ALA A 49 -19.13 -1.27 10.48
N ALA A 50 -17.85 -1.32 10.10
CA ALA A 50 -17.32 -0.70 8.90
C ALA A 50 -17.47 -1.58 7.64
N LEU A 51 -17.78 -2.88 7.78
CA LEU A 51 -17.79 -3.84 6.67
C LEU A 51 -18.81 -3.46 5.59
N VAL A 52 -20.08 -3.25 5.99
CA VAL A 52 -21.16 -2.92 5.06
C VAL A 52 -20.91 -1.58 4.34
N PRO A 53 -20.69 -0.44 5.04
CA PRO A 53 -20.42 0.82 4.36
C PRO A 53 -19.10 0.81 3.57
N GLY A 54 -18.09 0.06 4.04
CA GLY A 54 -16.82 -0.11 3.35
C GLY A 54 -16.96 -0.84 2.02
N LEU A 55 -17.64 -1.99 1.99
CA LEU A 55 -17.90 -2.75 0.76
C LEU A 55 -18.74 -1.96 -0.24
N VAL A 56 -19.77 -1.25 0.24
CA VAL A 56 -20.57 -0.37 -0.61
C VAL A 56 -19.69 0.72 -1.22
N SER A 57 -18.82 1.35 -0.42
CA SER A 57 -17.91 2.40 -0.90
C SER A 57 -16.89 1.86 -1.91
N LEU A 58 -16.33 0.66 -1.69
CA LEU A 58 -15.38 0.01 -2.60
C LEU A 58 -15.98 -0.28 -3.98
N ILE A 59 -17.31 -0.46 -4.08
CA ILE A 59 -17.99 -0.66 -5.37
C ILE A 59 -18.39 0.68 -5.98
N VAL A 60 -19.02 1.55 -5.18
CA VAL A 60 -19.65 2.79 -5.65
C VAL A 60 -18.62 3.85 -6.00
N VAL A 61 -17.57 4.03 -5.20
CA VAL A 61 -16.59 5.12 -5.39
C VAL A 61 -15.79 4.95 -6.68
N PRO A 62 -15.23 3.77 -7.02
CA PRO A 62 -14.57 3.59 -8.32
C PRO A 62 -15.50 3.85 -9.51
N PHE A 63 -16.78 3.45 -9.39
CA PHE A 63 -17.77 3.72 -10.44
C PHE A 63 -18.04 5.22 -10.62
N ILE A 64 -18.15 5.97 -9.53
CA ILE A 64 -18.28 7.43 -9.57
C ILE A 64 -17.04 8.08 -10.20
N ILE A 65 -15.84 7.65 -9.79
CA ILE A 65 -14.58 8.17 -10.34
C ILE A 65 -14.48 7.88 -11.84
N TYR A 66 -14.89 6.70 -12.28
CA TYR A 66 -14.92 6.35 -13.70
C TYR A 66 -15.83 7.29 -14.51
N LYS A 67 -16.94 7.74 -13.92
CA LYS A 67 -17.86 8.67 -14.57
C LYS A 67 -17.36 10.12 -14.59
N ILE A 68 -16.71 10.58 -13.52
CA ILE A 68 -16.22 11.96 -13.39
C ILE A 68 -14.88 12.15 -14.11
N TYR A 69 -13.97 11.19 -13.95
CA TYR A 69 -12.64 11.16 -14.54
C TYR A 69 -12.46 9.92 -15.40
N PRO A 70 -13.19 9.81 -16.52
CA PRO A 70 -13.07 8.65 -17.39
C PRO A 70 -11.61 8.49 -17.86
N PRO A 71 -11.07 7.26 -17.86
CA PRO A 71 -9.72 7.04 -18.36
C PRO A 71 -9.66 7.36 -19.85
N THR A 72 -8.55 7.97 -20.28
CA THR A 72 -8.28 8.34 -21.67
C THR A 72 -8.17 7.12 -22.58
N VAL A 73 -7.65 6.00 -22.05
CA VAL A 73 -7.60 4.70 -22.72
C VAL A 73 -8.59 3.78 -22.01
N LYS A 74 -9.67 3.40 -22.69
CA LYS A 74 -10.74 2.53 -22.15
C LYS A 74 -10.61 1.09 -22.61
N GLU A 75 -9.98 0.88 -23.76
CA GLU A 75 -9.77 -0.43 -24.34
C GLU A 75 -8.32 -0.55 -24.77
N THR A 76 -7.72 -1.67 -24.40
CA THR A 76 -6.38 -2.07 -24.84
C THR A 76 -6.51 -3.49 -25.40
N PRO A 77 -7.06 -3.65 -26.63
CA PRO A 77 -7.50 -4.94 -27.15
C PRO A 77 -6.38 -6.00 -27.22
N ASN A 78 -5.13 -5.55 -27.37
CA ASN A 78 -3.94 -6.40 -27.42
C ASN A 78 -3.12 -6.37 -26.12
N ALA A 79 -3.70 -5.95 -24.98
CA ALA A 79 -2.96 -5.80 -23.71
C ALA A 79 -2.27 -7.10 -23.28
N LYS A 80 -2.97 -8.23 -23.41
CA LYS A 80 -2.43 -9.54 -23.04
C LYS A 80 -1.23 -9.92 -23.90
N SER A 81 -1.39 -9.90 -25.24
CA SER A 81 -0.31 -10.24 -26.16
C SER A 81 0.87 -9.28 -26.04
N TRP A 82 0.59 -8.00 -25.79
CA TRP A 82 1.65 -7.02 -25.53
C TRP A 82 2.40 -7.32 -24.24
N ALA A 83 1.71 -7.58 -23.13
CA ALA A 83 2.35 -7.95 -21.87
C ALA A 83 3.17 -9.25 -21.96
N GLU A 84 2.68 -10.26 -22.69
CA GLU A 84 3.43 -11.51 -22.94
C GLU A 84 4.69 -11.27 -23.78
N ASN A 85 4.61 -10.41 -24.80
CA ASN A 85 5.77 -10.04 -25.61
C ASN A 85 6.80 -9.25 -24.79
N GLU A 86 6.38 -8.25 -24.01
CA GLU A 86 7.27 -7.50 -23.12
C GLU A 86 7.89 -8.40 -22.04
N LEU A 87 7.13 -9.34 -21.47
CA LEU A 87 7.69 -10.31 -20.53
C LEU A 87 8.74 -11.21 -21.21
N ALA A 88 8.50 -11.60 -22.46
CA ALA A 88 9.46 -12.39 -23.23
C ALA A 88 10.73 -11.60 -23.59
N THR A 89 10.62 -10.29 -23.87
CA THR A 89 11.79 -9.41 -24.12
C THR A 89 12.59 -9.16 -22.84
N MET A 90 11.95 -9.05 -21.68
CA MET A 90 12.63 -8.93 -20.38
C MET A 90 13.48 -10.17 -20.03
N GLY A 91 13.02 -11.37 -20.42
CA GLY A 91 13.77 -12.61 -20.25
C GLY A 91 13.73 -13.18 -18.83
N LYS A 92 14.82 -13.83 -18.39
CA LYS A 92 14.88 -14.49 -17.07
C LYS A 92 15.14 -13.47 -15.97
N ILE A 93 14.49 -13.66 -14.82
CA ILE A 93 14.69 -12.83 -13.63
C ILE A 93 16.18 -12.78 -13.24
N ALA A 94 16.74 -11.57 -13.24
CA ALA A 94 18.10 -11.28 -12.87
C ALA A 94 18.33 -11.50 -11.36
N LEU A 95 19.59 -11.69 -10.99
CA LEU A 95 19.95 -11.93 -9.59
C LEU A 95 19.62 -10.73 -8.69
N ALA A 96 19.77 -9.50 -9.20
CA ALA A 96 19.36 -8.28 -8.51
C ALA A 96 17.84 -8.22 -8.26
N GLU A 97 17.02 -8.63 -9.24
CA GLU A 97 15.56 -8.68 -9.10
C GLU A 97 15.13 -9.71 -8.04
N LYS A 98 15.84 -10.85 -7.94
CA LYS A 98 15.59 -11.84 -6.87
C LYS A 98 15.89 -11.28 -5.49
N PHE A 99 16.99 -10.54 -5.33
CA PHE A 99 17.29 -9.87 -4.07
C PHE A 99 16.24 -8.80 -3.73
N MET A 100 15.83 -7.98 -4.71
CA MET A 100 14.76 -7.00 -4.54
C MET A 100 13.46 -7.66 -4.04
N ILE A 101 13.03 -8.75 -4.69
CA ILE A 101 11.83 -9.52 -4.28
C ILE A 101 12.00 -10.05 -2.84
N GLY A 102 13.16 -10.63 -2.53
CA GLY A 102 13.44 -11.15 -1.18
C GLY A 102 13.36 -10.06 -0.11
N ILE A 103 13.96 -8.90 -0.36
CA ILE A 103 13.94 -7.76 0.58
C ILE A 103 12.52 -7.20 0.72
N PHE A 104 11.76 -7.13 -0.37
CA PHE A 104 10.36 -6.73 -0.34
C PHE A 104 9.51 -7.67 0.53
N VAL A 105 9.70 -8.99 0.41
CA VAL A 105 9.02 -9.97 1.26
C VAL A 105 9.42 -9.83 2.74
N VAL A 106 10.69 -9.56 3.03
CA VAL A 106 11.16 -9.28 4.39
C VAL A 106 10.48 -8.02 4.95
N ALA A 107 10.42 -6.93 4.18
CA ALA A 107 9.77 -5.70 4.59
C ALA A 107 8.28 -5.90 4.88
N LEU A 108 7.55 -6.61 4.02
CA LEU A 108 6.13 -6.94 4.26
C LEU A 108 5.95 -7.79 5.51
N THR A 109 6.82 -8.78 5.72
CA THR A 109 6.76 -9.65 6.92
C THR A 109 6.99 -8.83 8.19
N LEU A 110 7.97 -7.93 8.18
CA LEU A 110 8.25 -7.02 9.28
C LEU A 110 7.11 -6.03 9.52
N TRP A 111 6.42 -5.55 8.49
CA TRP A 111 5.24 -4.70 8.69
C TRP A 111 4.04 -5.45 9.28
N ILE A 112 3.84 -6.72 8.91
CA ILE A 112 2.76 -7.55 9.46
C ILE A 112 3.05 -7.94 10.91
N VAL A 113 4.28 -8.37 11.21
CA VAL A 113 4.66 -8.87 12.53
C VAL A 113 5.11 -7.74 13.46
N GLY A 114 5.51 -6.59 12.92
CA GLY A 114 6.08 -5.45 13.64
C GLY A 114 5.23 -4.97 14.81
N SER A 115 3.89 -5.02 14.66
CA SER A 115 2.96 -4.70 15.74
C SER A 115 3.04 -5.65 16.95
N PHE A 116 3.47 -6.90 16.75
CA PHE A 116 3.63 -7.91 17.80
C PHE A 116 5.02 -7.86 18.46
N ILE A 117 6.05 -7.45 17.71
CA ILE A 117 7.45 -7.40 18.18
C ILE A 117 7.93 -5.97 18.48
N HIS A 118 7.02 -4.99 18.48
CA HIS A 118 7.28 -3.57 18.72
C HIS A 118 8.33 -2.96 17.77
N ILE A 119 8.35 -3.40 16.52
CA ILE A 119 9.14 -2.78 15.44
C ILE A 119 8.23 -1.81 14.70
N ASP A 120 8.64 -0.54 14.65
CA ASP A 120 7.92 0.50 13.91
C ASP A 120 8.21 0.44 12.39
N ALA A 121 7.34 1.10 11.61
CA ALA A 121 7.43 1.10 10.16
C ALA A 121 8.70 1.80 9.64
N THR A 122 9.21 2.80 10.37
CA THR A 122 10.41 3.56 10.02
C THR A 122 11.65 2.67 10.16
N LEU A 123 11.77 1.94 11.27
CA LEU A 123 12.85 0.97 11.45
C LEU A 123 12.82 -0.12 10.38
N THR A 124 11.63 -0.62 10.02
CA THR A 124 11.46 -1.59 8.93
C THR A 124 11.98 -1.04 7.59
N ALA A 125 11.65 0.22 7.28
CA ALA A 125 12.13 0.88 6.07
C ALA A 125 13.65 1.03 6.05
N PHE A 126 14.27 1.40 7.17
CA PHE A 126 15.73 1.46 7.28
C PHE A 126 16.41 0.10 7.12
N ILE A 127 15.83 -0.97 7.67
CA ILE A 127 16.33 -2.34 7.47
C ILE A 127 16.27 -2.70 5.98
N ALA A 128 15.14 -2.45 5.32
CA ALA A 128 15.01 -2.73 3.89
C ALA A 128 16.03 -1.94 3.05
N LEU A 129 16.21 -0.64 3.35
CA LEU A 129 17.19 0.21 2.67
C LEU A 129 18.63 -0.30 2.86
N ALA A 130 18.99 -0.69 4.09
CA ALA A 130 20.29 -1.26 4.39
C ALA A 130 20.53 -2.56 3.61
N LEU A 131 19.52 -3.43 3.53
CA LEU A 131 19.62 -4.67 2.74
C LEU A 131 19.76 -4.39 1.23
N LEU A 132 19.05 -3.40 0.70
CA LEU A 132 19.16 -3.00 -0.73
C LEU A 132 20.56 -2.49 -1.07
N LEU A 133 21.17 -1.72 -0.17
CA LEU A 133 22.55 -1.26 -0.31
C LEU A 133 23.56 -2.40 -0.18
N LEU A 134 23.41 -3.27 0.82
CA LEU A 134 24.32 -4.40 1.04
C LEU A 134 24.29 -5.43 -0.09
N THR A 135 23.12 -5.64 -0.70
CA THR A 135 22.96 -6.52 -1.86
C THR A 135 23.42 -5.89 -3.17
N GLY A 136 23.75 -4.59 -3.18
CA GLY A 136 24.14 -3.84 -4.36
C GLY A 136 23.01 -3.64 -5.37
N VAL A 137 21.75 -3.86 -4.94
CA VAL A 137 20.56 -3.61 -5.75
C VAL A 137 20.35 -2.11 -5.95
N LEU A 138 20.66 -1.32 -4.92
CA LEU A 138 20.76 0.13 -5.00
C LEU A 138 22.18 0.57 -4.70
N THR A 139 22.66 1.58 -5.43
CA THR A 139 23.89 2.27 -5.08
C THR A 139 23.59 3.49 -4.20
N TRP A 140 24.59 3.97 -3.47
CA TRP A 140 24.47 5.20 -2.70
C TRP A 140 24.13 6.42 -3.58
N GLN A 141 24.61 6.40 -4.83
CA GLN A 141 24.37 7.48 -5.77
C GLN A 141 22.93 7.49 -6.28
N ASP A 142 22.30 6.32 -6.41
CA ASP A 142 20.88 6.21 -6.76
C ASP A 142 19.99 6.85 -5.68
N ILE A 143 20.31 6.65 -4.40
CA ILE A 143 19.57 7.26 -3.27
C ILE A 143 19.70 8.79 -3.26
N LEU A 144 20.90 9.31 -3.47
CA LEU A 144 21.13 10.76 -3.48
C LEU A 144 20.43 11.46 -4.66
N ASN A 145 20.29 10.76 -5.78
CA ASN A 145 19.62 11.28 -6.97
C ASN A 145 18.09 11.16 -6.91
N GLU A 146 17.53 10.42 -5.95
CA GLU A 146 16.09 10.25 -5.75
C GLU A 146 15.47 11.50 -5.09
N THR A 147 15.29 12.56 -5.88
CA THR A 147 14.79 13.87 -5.42
C THR A 147 13.41 13.84 -4.75
N GLY A 148 12.58 12.82 -5.02
CA GLY A 148 11.26 12.67 -4.40
C GLY A 148 11.34 12.38 -2.89
N ALA A 149 12.35 11.61 -2.47
CA ALA A 149 12.55 11.25 -1.06
C ALA A 149 12.98 12.44 -0.19
N TRP A 150 13.58 13.47 -0.79
CA TRP A 150 14.09 14.66 -0.09
C TRP A 150 13.11 15.84 -0.05
N ASN A 151 12.05 15.79 -0.88
CA ASN A 151 11.04 16.84 -1.01
C ASN A 151 9.74 16.56 -0.23
N THR A 152 9.69 15.47 0.55
CA THR A 152 8.57 15.10 1.43
C THR A 152 8.90 15.48 2.87
#